data_AF-A0AAN0NAW2-F1
#
_entry.id   AF-A0AAN0NAW2-F1
#
_cell.length_a   1.000
_cell.length_b   1.000
_cell.length_c   1.000
_cell.angle_alpha   90.00
_cell.angle_beta   90.00
_cell.angle_gamma   90.00
#
_symmetry.space_group_name_H-M   'P 1'
#
loop_
_entity.id
_entity.type
_entity.pdbx_description
1 polymer ?
#
loop_
_entity_poly.entity_id
_entity_poly.type
_entity_poly.pdbx_seq_one_letter_code
_entity_poly.pdbx_strand_id
1 'polypeptide(L)'
;MMNRLVISIGNTHTRWGFMHNGILKQFKIANVETVETVNRAITDSTTNLSAQFDSIKVASVVPSRTDHQINLLEGTYLSTVDRKTE
;
A
#
# COMPACT_ATOMS: atom_id res chain seq x y z
N MET A 1 6.37 -18.26 2.52
CA MET A 1 7.03 -16.95 2.59
C MET A 1 5.94 -15.91 2.66
N MET A 2 6.06 -14.88 3.50
CA MET A 2 4.97 -13.91 3.69
C MET A 2 5.40 -12.49 3.38
N ASN A 3 4.87 -11.98 2.28
CA ASN A 3 5.02 -10.64 1.75
C ASN A 3 3.87 -9.77 2.24
N ARG A 4 4.15 -8.71 2.99
CA ARG A 4 3.11 -7.79 3.48
C ARG A 4 3.40 -6.36 3.08
N LEU A 5 2.38 -5.66 2.59
CA LEU A 5 2.40 -4.20 2.47
C LEU A 5 1.93 -3.63 3.81
N VAL A 6 2.70 -2.74 4.41
CA VAL A 6 2.34 -2.02 5.63
C VAL A 6 2.18 -0.55 5.32
N ILE A 7 1.09 0.06 5.80
CA ILE A 7 0.75 1.46 5.53
C ILE A 7 0.35 2.12 6.86
N SER A 8 0.91 3.30 7.10
CA SER A 8 0.61 4.14 8.26
C SER A 8 0.17 5.51 7.77
N ILE A 9 -1.09 5.86 8.01
CA ILE A 9 -1.71 7.11 7.59
C ILE A 9 -1.75 8.06 8.80
N GLY A 10 -0.90 9.09 8.77
CA GLY A 10 -0.87 10.17 9.74
C GLY A 10 -1.54 11.44 9.23
N ASN A 11 -1.75 12.40 10.13
CA ASN A 11 -2.30 13.72 9.78
C ASN A 11 -1.45 14.50 8.77
N THR A 12 -0.12 14.30 8.80
CA THR A 12 0.84 15.08 8.00
C THR A 12 1.55 14.24 6.95
N HIS A 13 1.71 12.95 7.20
CA HIS A 13 2.43 12.05 6.29
C HIS A 13 1.73 10.71 6.19
N THR A 14 1.78 10.11 4.99
CA THR A 14 1.53 8.68 4.82
C THR A 14 2.85 7.98 4.61
N ARG A 15 3.04 6.87 5.34
CA ARG A 15 4.23 6.03 5.28
C ARG A 15 3.81 4.65 4.79
N TRP A 16 4.64 4.02 3.97
CA TRP A 16 4.39 2.65 3.55
C TRP A 16 5.69 1.88 3.38
N GLY A 17 5.58 0.56 3.42
CA GLY A 17 6.74 -0.32 3.28
C GLY A 17 6.37 -1.76 3.01
N PHE A 18 7.37 -2.52 2.61
CA PHE A 18 7.25 -3.94 2.31
C PHE A 18 7.94 -4.76 3.41
N MET A 19 7.23 -5.74 3.98
CA MET A 19 7.81 -6.74 4.86
C MET A 19 7.91 -8.09 4.15
N HIS A 20 9.09 -8.69 4.19
CA HIS A 20 9.33 -10.07 3.73
C HIS A 20 9.69 -10.95 4.92
N ASN A 21 8.86 -11.96 5.20
CA ASN A 21 9.04 -12.88 6.34
C ASN A 21 9.22 -12.13 7.67
N GLY A 22 8.44 -11.05 7.89
CA GLY A 22 8.49 -10.24 9.10
C GLY A 22 9.59 -9.18 9.14
N ILE A 23 10.48 -9.13 8.15
CA ILE A 23 11.55 -8.14 8.07
C ILE A 23 11.12 -7.01 7.13
N LEU A 24 11.14 -5.77 7.61
CA LEU A 24 10.90 -4.59 6.78
C LEU A 24 12.07 -4.41 5.78
N LYS A 25 11.78 -4.50 4.48
CA LYS A 25 12.77 -4.43 3.39
C LYS A 25 12.81 -3.06 2.72
N GLN A 26 11.69 -2.34 2.69
CA GLN A 26 11.61 -1.01 2.10
C GLN A 26 10.66 -0.14 2.91
N PHE A 27 10.97 1.15 3.01
CA PHE A 27 10.15 2.15 3.67
C PHE A 27 10.17 3.45 2.86
N LYS A 28 9.01 4.05 2.66
CA LYS A 28 8.82 5.34 1.98
C LYS A 28 7.84 6.21 2.74
N ILE A 29 7.96 7.51 2.53
CA ILE A 29 7.13 8.54 3.13
C ILE A 29 6.74 9.55 2.06
N ALA A 30 5.48 9.97 2.09
CA ALA A 30 5.00 11.11 1.34
C ALA A 30 4.31 12.09 2.30
N ASN A 31 4.45 13.38 2.02
CA ASN A 31 3.59 14.39 2.62
C ASN A 31 2.13 14.09 2.23
N VAL A 32 1.20 14.55 3.07
CA VAL A 32 -0.24 14.46 2.79
C VAL A 32 -0.57 15.36 1.60
N GLU A 33 -0.43 14.78 0.40
CA GLU A 33 -1.17 15.18 -0.79
C GLU A 33 -2.50 14.41 -0.82
N THR A 34 -3.32 14.64 -1.85
CA THR A 34 -4.60 13.93 -2.05
C THR A 34 -4.42 12.41 -1.95
N VAL A 35 -5.48 11.68 -1.58
CA VAL A 35 -5.43 10.22 -1.41
C VAL A 35 -4.97 9.52 -2.70
N GLU A 36 -5.35 10.08 -3.85
CA GLU A 36 -4.97 9.62 -5.19
C GLU A 36 -3.46 9.67 -5.41
N THR A 37 -2.79 10.78 -5.03
CA THR A 37 -1.33 10.89 -5.20
C THR A 37 -0.59 9.91 -4.31
N VAL A 38 -1.03 9.75 -3.05
CA VAL A 38 -0.40 8.79 -2.13
C VAL A 38 -0.58 7.36 -2.64
N ASN A 39 -1.75 7.00 -3.13
CA ASN A 39 -1.99 5.66 -3.68
C ASN A 39 -1.18 5.38 -4.94
N ARG A 40 -1.06 6.36 -5.85
CA ARG A 40 -0.17 6.24 -7.00
C ARG A 40 1.29 6.04 -6.55
N ALA A 41 1.77 6.79 -5.57
CA ALA A 41 3.13 6.63 -5.05
C ALA A 41 3.34 5.24 -4.41
N ILE A 42 2.33 4.70 -3.73
CA ILE A 42 2.36 3.33 -3.20
C ILE A 42 2.44 2.33 -4.37
N THR A 43 1.54 2.41 -5.34
CA THR A 43 1.50 1.53 -6.51
C THR A 43 2.80 1.58 -7.31
N ASP A 44 3.34 2.75 -7.61
CA ASP A 44 4.60 2.89 -8.36
C ASP A 44 5.78 2.25 -7.60
N SER A 45 5.75 2.32 -6.26
CA SER A 45 6.77 1.73 -5.41
C SER A 45 6.70 0.21 -5.33
N THR A 46 5.51 -0.35 -5.51
CA THR A 46 5.26 -1.78 -5.40
C THR A 46 5.18 -2.50 -6.73
N THR A 47 4.90 -1.80 -7.84
CA THR A 47 4.82 -2.40 -9.19
C THR A 47 6.17 -2.97 -9.63
N ASN A 48 7.27 -2.39 -9.17
CA ASN A 48 8.62 -2.92 -9.40
C ASN A 48 9.01 -4.07 -8.46
N LEU A 49 8.21 -4.31 -7.41
CA LEU A 49 8.38 -5.50 -6.59
C LEU A 49 7.65 -6.62 -7.33
N SER A 50 8.41 -7.56 -7.90
CA SER A 50 7.86 -8.84 -8.42
C SER A 50 7.15 -9.68 -7.34
N ALA A 51 7.05 -9.16 -6.12
CA ALA A 51 6.35 -9.73 -4.98
C ALA A 51 4.85 -9.45 -5.07
N GLN A 52 4.06 -10.49 -5.30
CA GLN A 52 2.68 -10.49 -4.83
C GLN A 52 2.70 -10.35 -3.29
N PHE A 53 1.83 -9.47 -2.77
CA PHE A 53 1.62 -9.33 -1.33
C PHE A 53 0.53 -10.30 -0.89
N ASP A 54 0.81 -11.08 0.14
CA ASP A 54 -0.17 -11.98 0.74
C ASP A 54 -1.18 -11.23 1.62
N SER A 55 -0.83 -10.01 2.06
CA SER A 55 -1.73 -9.16 2.84
C SER A 55 -1.30 -7.69 2.84
N ILE A 56 -2.28 -6.81 3.06
CA ILE A 56 -2.10 -5.38 3.32
C ILE A 56 -2.49 -5.10 4.76
N LYS A 57 -1.66 -4.36 5.50
CA LYS A 57 -1.98 -3.88 6.86
C LYS A 57 -1.98 -2.37 6.89
N VAL A 58 -3.06 -1.79 7.38
CA VAL A 58 -3.23 -0.33 7.48
C VAL A 58 -3.41 0.06 8.94
N ALA A 59 -2.63 1.05 9.38
CA ALA A 59 -2.86 1.78 10.62
C ALA A 59 -3.16 3.24 10.26
N SER A 60 -4.17 3.82 10.88
CA SER A 60 -4.60 5.19 10.55
C SER A 60 -5.07 5.93 11.79
N VAL A 61 -4.73 7.21 11.85
CA VAL A 61 -5.32 8.19 12.77
C VAL A 61 -6.20 9.21 12.04
N VAL A 62 -6.47 8.98 10.75
CA VAL A 62 -7.23 9.87 9.87
C VAL A 62 -8.41 9.10 9.25
N PRO A 63 -9.57 9.00 9.94
CA PRO A 63 -10.69 8.16 9.50
C PRO A 63 -11.18 8.52 8.09
N SER A 64 -11.32 9.81 7.78
CA SER A 64 -11.80 10.33 6.49
C SER A 64 -10.98 9.88 5.28
N ARG A 65 -9.75 9.42 5.49
CA ARG A 65 -8.86 8.92 4.43
C ARG A 65 -8.71 7.42 4.42
N THR A 66 -9.07 6.75 5.51
CA THR A 66 -8.77 5.33 5.70
C THR A 66 -9.53 4.49 4.69
N ASP A 67 -10.84 4.70 4.58
CA ASP A 67 -11.68 3.93 3.67
C ASP A 67 -11.35 4.21 2.21
N HIS A 68 -11.17 5.49 1.84
CA HIS A 68 -10.84 5.89 0.47
C HIS A 68 -9.46 5.36 0.04
N GLN A 69 -8.49 5.34 0.96
CA GLN A 69 -7.16 4.80 0.71
C GLN A 69 -7.19 3.28 0.55
N ILE A 70 -7.92 2.56 1.40
CA ILE A 70 -8.08 1.10 1.31
C ILE A 70 -8.77 0.70 0.00
N ASN A 71 -9.89 1.33 -0.34
CA ASN A 71 -10.68 0.97 -1.53
C ASN A 71 -9.87 1.11 -2.83
N LEU A 72 -9.09 2.18 -2.97
CA LEU A 72 -8.23 2.39 -4.14
C LEU A 72 -7.06 1.39 -4.21
N LEU A 73 -6.51 0.99 -3.06
CA LEU A 73 -5.49 -0.06 -3.01
C LEU A 73 -6.11 -1.41 -3.36
N GLU A 74 -7.22 -1.80 -2.74
CA GLU A 74 -7.90 -3.05 -3.08
C GLU A 74 -8.27 -3.11 -4.57
N GLY A 75 -8.82 -2.04 -5.15
CA GLY A 75 -9.10 -1.98 -6.59
C GLY A 75 -7.87 -2.16 -7.48
N THR A 76 -6.70 -1.68 -7.06
CA THR A 76 -5.44 -1.77 -7.84
C THR A 76 -4.75 -3.12 -7.68
N TYR A 77 -4.76 -3.68 -6.47
CA TYR A 77 -4.07 -4.94 -6.14
C TYR A 77 -4.95 -6.17 -6.37
N LEU A 78 -6.29 -6.06 -6.37
CA LEU A 78 -7.19 -7.17 -6.75
C LEU A 78 -7.40 -7.24 -8.27
N SER A 79 -7.42 -6.10 -8.98
CA SER A 79 -7.52 -6.11 -10.46
C SER A 79 -6.27 -6.66 -11.17
N THR A 80 -5.14 -6.72 -10.47
CA THR A 80 -3.91 -7.37 -10.95
C THR A 80 -3.87 -8.88 -10.68
N VAL A 81 -4.75 -9.40 -9.80
CA VAL A 81 -4.91 -10.84 -9.56
C VAL A 81 -5.73 -11.47 -10.68
N ASP A 82 -6.82 -10.84 -11.12
CA ASP A 82 -7.67 -11.38 -12.19
C ASP A 82 -6.97 -11.46 -13.56
N ARG A 83 -6.03 -10.56 -13.84
CA ARG A 83 -5.31 -10.51 -15.13
C ARG A 83 -4.18 -11.53 -15.30
N LYS A 84 -3.89 -12.36 -14.30
CA LYS A 84 -2.88 -13.45 -14.41
C LYS A 84 -3.49 -14.84 -14.51
N THR A 85 -4.81 -14.94 -14.63
CA THR A 85 -5.56 -16.19 -14.76
C THR A 85 -5.99 -16.53 -16.20
N GLU A 86 -5.46 -15.82 -17.21
CA GLU A 86 -5.62 -16.16 -18.62
C GLU A 86 -4.28 -16.48 -19.29
#